data_AF-A0AAE0F7A6-F1
#
_entry.id   AF-A0AAE0F7A6-F1
#
_cell.length_a   1.000
_cell.length_b   1.000
_cell.length_c   1.000
_cell.angle_alpha   90.00
_cell.angle_beta   90.00
_cell.angle_gamma   90.00
#
_symmetry.space_group_name_H-M   'P 1'
#
loop_
_entity.id
_entity.type
_entity.pdbx_description
1 polymer ?
#
loop_
_entity_poly.entity_id
_entity_poly.type
_entity_poly.pdbx_seq_one_letter_code
_entity_poly.pdbx_strand_id
1 'polypeptide(L)'
;AASICAGFPYTIAICFCCTALYRACKIEYEDEDILSGKKFHHRIFDFCEGFNRNDRPKGMPEAVDTMIKIAVATVIPVAPLLNISKHLYGSQGLKWVFMYAGLFYCWIGCLVASPWVTNIDKLGWVCFVGFTFGLLTMRIKTREIFNIYGSAIEDMLCCIMVYPLVLIQIEGQFSITAVELDDQVPNFLRKQKHKTDIELPEVLSKDIVEDTVEERTQSLVWPARGF
;
A
#
# COMPACT_ATOMS: atom_id res chain seq x y z
N ALA A 1 -28.04 -21.27 -6.28
CA ALA A 1 -27.72 -19.87 -5.91
C ALA A 1 -27.37 -19.73 -4.43
N ALA A 2 -28.26 -20.09 -3.49
CA ALA A 2 -28.03 -19.90 -2.04
C ALA A 2 -26.73 -20.53 -1.50
N SER A 3 -26.37 -21.75 -1.92
CA SER A 3 -25.11 -22.40 -1.51
C SER A 3 -23.84 -21.65 -1.99
N ILE A 4 -23.88 -21.05 -3.18
CA ILE A 4 -22.76 -20.25 -3.71
C ILE A 4 -22.66 -18.93 -2.94
N CYS A 5 -23.80 -18.26 -2.70
CA CYS A 5 -23.83 -17.01 -1.95
C CYS A 5 -23.38 -17.17 -0.48
N ALA A 6 -23.68 -18.32 0.15
CA ALA A 6 -23.23 -18.64 1.50
C ALA A 6 -21.79 -19.17 1.55
N GLY A 7 -21.37 -19.90 0.51
CA GLY A 7 -20.02 -20.46 0.41
C GLY A 7 -18.96 -19.41 0.14
N PHE A 8 -19.26 -18.37 -0.64
CA PHE A 8 -18.28 -17.36 -1.03
C PHE A 8 -17.62 -16.63 0.17
N PRO A 9 -18.37 -16.08 1.14
CA PRO A 9 -17.78 -15.50 2.36
C PRO A 9 -16.95 -16.51 3.15
N TYR A 10 -17.41 -17.76 3.21
CA TYR A 10 -16.72 -18.83 3.93
C TYR A 10 -15.39 -19.21 3.27
N THR A 11 -15.34 -19.27 1.94
CA THR A 11 -14.10 -19.47 1.18
C THR A 11 -13.10 -18.35 1.45
N ILE A 12 -13.56 -17.10 1.48
CA ILE A 12 -12.70 -15.94 1.79
C ILE A 12 -12.13 -16.06 3.21
N ALA A 13 -12.97 -16.36 4.20
CA ALA A 13 -12.55 -16.53 5.58
C ALA A 13 -11.51 -17.66 5.71
N ILE A 14 -11.71 -18.79 5.01
CA ILE A 14 -10.73 -19.89 4.99
C ILE A 14 -9.42 -19.44 4.35
N CYS A 15 -9.42 -18.73 3.22
CA CYS A 15 -8.18 -18.26 2.59
C CYS A 15 -7.37 -17.35 3.53
N PHE A 16 -8.04 -16.45 4.27
CA PHE A 16 -7.38 -15.63 5.29
C PHE A 16 -6.93 -16.43 6.50
N CYS A 17 -7.72 -17.42 6.94
CA CYS A 17 -7.36 -18.29 8.07
C CYS A 17 -6.13 -19.16 7.74
N CYS A 18 -6.10 -19.78 6.55
CA CYS A 18 -4.97 -20.60 6.10
C CYS A 18 -3.66 -19.79 6.02
N THR A 19 -3.72 -18.56 5.51
CA THR A 19 -2.54 -17.68 5.44
C THR A 19 -2.10 -17.19 6.82
N ALA A 20 -3.04 -16.88 7.71
CA ALA A 20 -2.73 -16.54 9.10
C ALA A 20 -2.13 -17.72 9.88
N LEU A 21 -2.67 -18.93 9.71
CA LEU A 21 -2.15 -20.14 10.35
C LEU A 21 -0.75 -20.47 9.85
N TYR A 22 -0.51 -20.37 8.54
CA TYR A 22 0.81 -20.57 7.97
C TYR A 22 1.85 -19.61 8.58
N ARG A 23 1.47 -18.35 8.79
CA ARG A 23 2.33 -17.38 9.49
C ARG A 23 2.56 -17.74 10.95
N ALA A 24 1.52 -18.18 11.66
CA ALA A 24 1.65 -18.61 13.05
C ALA A 24 2.63 -19.79 13.18
N CYS A 25 2.50 -20.81 12.33
CA CYS A 25 3.43 -21.93 12.31
C CYS A 25 4.86 -21.48 12.04
N LYS A 26 5.09 -20.61 11.07
CA LYS A 26 6.45 -20.09 10.78
C LYS A 26 7.05 -19.26 11.92
N ILE A 27 6.22 -18.56 12.70
CA ILE A 27 6.67 -17.88 13.92
C ILE A 27 7.13 -18.91 14.96
N GLU A 28 6.40 -20.02 15.12
CA GLU A 28 6.77 -21.11 16.04
C GLU A 28 8.02 -21.88 15.59
N TYR A 29 8.23 -22.02 14.28
CA TYR A 29 9.43 -22.61 13.69
C TYR A 29 10.64 -21.67 13.67
N GLU A 30 10.47 -20.42 14.10
CA GLU A 30 11.53 -19.39 14.11
C GLU A 30 12.21 -19.20 12.74
N ASP A 31 11.43 -19.30 11.65
CA ASP A 31 11.97 -19.10 10.30
C ASP A 31 12.55 -17.67 10.15
N GLU A 32 13.74 -17.57 9.57
CA GLU A 32 14.49 -16.30 9.41
C GLU A 32 13.74 -15.26 8.58
N ASP A 33 12.85 -15.68 7.69
CA ASP A 33 12.08 -14.82 6.79
C ASP A 33 11.01 -14.00 7.54
N ILE A 34 10.41 -14.55 8.59
CA ILE A 34 9.47 -13.83 9.45
C ILE A 34 10.18 -13.01 10.51
N LEU A 35 11.28 -13.51 11.07
CA LEU A 35 12.04 -12.81 12.10
C LEU A 35 12.71 -11.53 11.57
N SER A 36 13.20 -11.57 10.33
CA SER A 36 13.79 -10.41 9.64
C SER A 36 12.75 -9.44 9.06
N GLY A 37 11.53 -9.92 8.81
CA GLY A 37 10.47 -9.17 8.15
C GLY A 37 9.70 -8.24 9.08
N LYS A 38 9.45 -7.01 8.62
CA LYS A 38 8.55 -6.07 9.30
C LYS A 38 7.09 -6.42 9.03
N LYS A 39 6.18 -5.87 9.84
CA LYS A 39 4.72 -5.92 9.64
C LYS A 39 4.24 -4.55 9.17
N PHE A 40 3.17 -4.51 8.39
CA PHE A 40 2.47 -3.26 8.11
C PHE A 40 1.98 -2.61 9.42
N HIS A 41 2.06 -1.29 9.52
CA HIS A 41 1.56 -0.56 10.69
C HIS A 41 0.03 -0.66 10.83
N HIS A 42 -0.70 -0.53 9.71
CA HIS A 42 -2.12 -0.86 9.66
C HIS A 42 -2.28 -2.35 9.32
N ARG A 43 -3.19 -3.05 10.00
CA ARG A 43 -3.67 -4.36 9.51
C ARG A 43 -4.99 -4.15 8.78
N ILE A 44 -5.31 -5.09 7.91
CA ILE A 44 -6.47 -4.96 7.01
C ILE A 44 -7.79 -4.97 7.80
N PHE A 45 -7.84 -5.67 8.93
CA PHE A 45 -9.03 -5.77 9.78
C PHE A 45 -9.04 -4.78 10.96
N ASP A 46 -8.24 -3.70 10.90
CA ASP A 46 -8.19 -2.68 11.97
C ASP A 46 -9.55 -1.98 12.18
N PHE A 47 -10.42 -2.01 11.15
CA PHE A 47 -11.77 -1.47 11.26
C PHE A 47 -12.64 -2.23 12.28
N CYS A 48 -12.38 -3.53 12.51
CA CYS A 48 -13.09 -4.32 13.51
C CYS A 48 -12.76 -3.88 14.94
N GLU A 49 -11.56 -3.33 15.15
CA GLU A 49 -11.09 -2.82 16.44
C GLU A 49 -11.33 -1.30 16.59
N GLY A 50 -12.04 -0.68 15.64
CA GLY A 50 -12.29 0.76 15.62
C GLY A 50 -11.03 1.61 15.51
N PHE A 51 -9.94 1.07 14.96
CA PHE A 51 -8.62 1.72 14.84
C PHE A 51 -8.02 2.24 16.18
N ASN A 52 -8.51 1.73 17.32
CA ASN A 52 -8.01 2.09 18.64
C ASN A 52 -7.06 0.99 19.16
N ARG A 53 -5.76 1.21 18.95
CA ARG A 53 -4.71 0.24 19.26
C ARG A 53 -3.74 0.78 20.29
N ASN A 54 -3.35 -0.10 21.22
CA ASN A 54 -2.35 0.19 22.25
C ASN A 54 -0.93 0.33 21.66
N ASP A 55 -0.66 -0.27 20.49
CA ASP A 55 0.62 -0.23 19.76
C ASP A 55 0.65 0.81 18.62
N ARG A 56 -0.18 1.87 18.70
CA ARG A 56 -0.26 2.90 17.66
C ARG A 56 1.06 3.66 17.49
N PRO A 57 1.68 3.68 16.29
CA PRO A 57 2.88 4.46 16.04
C PRO A 57 2.58 5.97 16.06
N LYS A 58 3.58 6.76 16.48
CA LYS A 58 3.49 8.23 16.44
C LYS A 58 3.33 8.69 14.98
N GLY A 59 2.33 9.53 14.71
CA GLY A 59 2.02 10.01 13.36
C GLY A 59 0.90 9.26 12.63
N MET A 60 0.33 8.19 13.21
CA MET A 60 -0.88 7.57 12.66
C MET A 60 -2.10 8.51 12.83
N PRO A 61 -2.91 8.74 11.77
CA PRO A 61 -4.10 9.57 11.85
C PRO A 61 -5.13 9.03 12.85
N GLU A 62 -6.02 9.89 13.32
CA GLU A 62 -7.09 9.47 14.24
C GLU A 62 -7.99 8.40 13.60
N ALA A 63 -8.67 7.60 14.43
CA ALA A 63 -9.56 6.54 13.96
C ALA A 63 -10.64 7.07 13.01
N VAL A 64 -11.22 8.23 13.35
CA VAL A 64 -12.24 8.91 12.54
C VAL A 64 -11.67 9.37 11.20
N ASP A 65 -10.48 9.99 11.20
CA ASP A 65 -9.81 10.42 9.98
C ASP A 65 -9.47 9.25 9.07
N THR A 66 -9.07 8.12 9.66
CA THR A 66 -8.79 6.88 8.91
C THR A 66 -10.05 6.34 8.25
N MET A 67 -11.19 6.36 8.96
CA MET A 67 -12.49 5.95 8.41
C MET A 67 -12.96 6.86 7.27
N ILE A 68 -12.79 8.17 7.42
CA ILE A 68 -13.09 9.14 6.35
C ILE A 68 -12.19 8.87 5.14
N LYS A 69 -10.89 8.64 5.35
CA LYS A 69 -9.95 8.31 4.26
C LYS A 69 -10.34 7.00 3.56
N ILE A 70 -10.78 5.98 4.28
CA ILE A 70 -11.29 4.73 3.69
C ILE A 70 -12.55 4.99 2.85
N ALA A 71 -13.48 5.79 3.37
CA ALA A 71 -14.69 6.16 2.63
C ALA A 71 -14.34 6.94 1.34
N VAL A 72 -13.43 7.90 1.42
CA VAL A 72 -12.94 8.66 0.25
C VAL A 72 -12.21 7.74 -0.73
N ALA A 73 -11.34 6.85 -0.26
CA ALA A 73 -10.60 5.91 -1.11
C ALA A 73 -11.51 4.91 -1.84
N THR A 74 -12.70 4.64 -1.28
CA THR A 74 -13.72 3.78 -1.90
C THR A 74 -14.39 4.47 -3.10
N VAL A 75 -14.58 5.79 -3.05
CA VAL A 75 -15.26 6.54 -4.14
C VAL A 75 -14.24 7.14 -5.11
N ILE A 76 -13.11 7.62 -4.59
CA ILE A 76 -12.06 8.35 -5.31
C ILE A 76 -10.71 7.71 -4.96
N PRO A 77 -10.34 6.59 -5.61
CA PRO A 77 -9.06 5.94 -5.36
C PRO A 77 -7.87 6.73 -5.93
N VAL A 78 -8.12 7.76 -6.75
CA VAL A 78 -7.07 8.57 -7.40
C VAL A 78 -6.21 9.31 -6.37
N ALA A 79 -6.81 9.86 -5.32
CA ALA A 79 -6.08 10.62 -4.30
C ALA A 79 -5.00 9.77 -3.58
N PRO A 80 -5.33 8.61 -2.98
CA PRO A 80 -4.32 7.76 -2.37
C PRO A 80 -3.34 7.19 -3.41
N LEU A 81 -3.80 6.87 -4.63
CA LEU A 81 -2.92 6.40 -5.71
C LEU A 81 -1.84 7.42 -6.09
N LEU A 82 -2.18 8.71 -6.15
CA LEU A 82 -1.20 9.76 -6.43
C LEU A 82 -0.13 9.84 -5.36
N ASN A 83 -0.52 9.79 -4.08
CA ASN A 83 0.41 9.84 -2.96
C ASN A 83 1.35 8.63 -2.98
N ILE A 84 0.79 7.42 -3.12
CA ILE A 84 1.55 6.17 -3.22
C ILE A 84 2.51 6.21 -4.41
N SER A 85 2.02 6.59 -5.60
CA SER A 85 2.81 6.55 -6.82
C SER A 85 3.97 7.55 -6.82
N LYS A 86 3.79 8.72 -6.19
CA LYS A 86 4.89 9.67 -5.98
C LYS A 86 6.02 9.06 -5.15
N HIS A 87 5.68 8.28 -4.11
CA HIS A 87 6.67 7.62 -3.27
C HIS A 87 7.32 6.39 -3.91
N LEU A 88 6.59 5.62 -4.74
CA LEU A 88 7.15 4.41 -5.37
C LEU A 88 7.89 4.66 -6.69
N TYR A 89 7.41 5.58 -7.52
CA TYR A 89 7.83 5.70 -8.93
C TYR A 89 8.36 7.10 -9.29
N GLY A 90 8.36 8.04 -8.34
CA GLY A 90 8.79 9.41 -8.57
C GLY A 90 8.06 10.05 -9.76
N SER A 91 8.84 10.60 -10.71
CA SER A 91 8.34 11.30 -11.90
C SER A 91 7.48 10.43 -12.83
N GLN A 92 7.76 9.12 -12.94
CA GLN A 92 6.97 8.21 -13.78
C GLN A 92 5.66 7.75 -13.13
N GLY A 93 5.46 8.08 -11.85
CA GLY A 93 4.30 7.62 -11.09
C GLY A 93 2.96 8.11 -11.65
N LEU A 94 2.94 9.28 -12.26
CA LEU A 94 1.71 9.86 -12.78
C LEU A 94 1.09 9.01 -13.91
N LYS A 95 1.91 8.38 -14.76
CA LYS A 95 1.44 7.51 -15.85
C LYS A 95 0.68 6.29 -15.31
N TRP A 96 1.24 5.64 -14.29
CA TRP A 96 0.61 4.48 -13.65
C TRP A 96 -0.71 4.84 -12.98
N VAL A 97 -0.78 6.02 -12.35
CA VAL A 97 -2.00 6.51 -11.72
C VAL A 97 -3.11 6.72 -12.75
N PHE A 98 -2.82 7.37 -13.88
CA PHE A 98 -3.83 7.55 -14.94
C PHE A 98 -4.33 6.23 -15.50
N MET A 99 -3.44 5.24 -15.68
CA MET A 99 -3.82 3.92 -16.16
C MET A 99 -4.75 3.21 -15.16
N TYR A 100 -4.41 3.16 -13.87
CA TYR A 100 -5.23 2.49 -12.85
C TYR A 100 -6.54 3.25 -12.56
N ALA A 101 -6.50 4.58 -12.51
CA ALA A 101 -7.69 5.41 -12.38
C ALA A 101 -8.64 5.20 -13.57
N GLY A 102 -8.10 5.13 -14.80
CA GLY A 102 -8.86 4.82 -16.01
C GLY A 102 -9.57 3.48 -15.92
N LEU A 103 -8.89 2.42 -15.44
CA LEU A 103 -9.50 1.10 -15.22
C LEU A 103 -10.62 1.14 -14.16
N PHE A 104 -10.42 1.89 -13.07
CA PHE A 104 -11.43 2.04 -12.03
C PHE A 104 -12.68 2.78 -12.51
N TYR A 105 -12.52 3.93 -13.17
CA TYR A 105 -13.66 4.68 -13.69
C TYR A 105 -14.32 3.98 -14.87
N CYS A 106 -13.57 3.21 -15.67
CA CYS A 106 -14.13 2.35 -16.70
C CYS A 106 -15.03 1.27 -16.08
N TRP A 107 -14.62 0.65 -14.98
CA TRP A 107 -15.46 -0.31 -14.25
C TRP A 107 -16.78 0.32 -13.79
N ILE A 108 -16.72 1.47 -13.10
CA ILE A 108 -17.93 2.18 -12.64
C ILE A 108 -18.79 2.62 -13.83
N GLY A 109 -18.17 3.15 -14.89
CA GLY A 109 -18.86 3.56 -16.11
C GLY A 109 -19.58 2.40 -16.80
N CYS A 110 -18.94 1.23 -16.89
CA CYS A 110 -19.56 0.02 -17.43
C CYS A 110 -20.71 -0.49 -16.56
N LEU A 111 -20.59 -0.42 -15.22
CA LEU A 111 -21.68 -0.81 -14.32
C LEU A 111 -22.88 0.12 -14.44
N VAL A 112 -22.64 1.42 -14.49
CA VAL A 112 -23.69 2.41 -14.73
C VAL A 112 -24.31 2.17 -16.09
N ALA A 113 -23.51 1.86 -17.12
CA ALA A 113 -23.96 1.66 -18.50
C ALA A 113 -24.75 0.36 -18.75
N SER A 114 -24.75 -0.57 -17.79
CA SER A 114 -25.42 -1.88 -17.83
C SER A 114 -26.88 -1.90 -18.31
N PRO A 115 -27.77 -0.95 -17.92
CA PRO A 115 -29.16 -0.99 -18.35
C PRO A 115 -29.35 -0.57 -19.82
N TRP A 116 -28.35 0.07 -20.45
CA TRP A 116 -28.45 0.52 -21.85
C TRP A 116 -27.73 -0.38 -22.84
N VAL A 117 -26.73 -1.15 -22.40
CA VAL A 117 -25.90 -1.99 -23.28
C VAL A 117 -25.78 -3.41 -22.72
N THR A 118 -26.20 -4.39 -23.50
CA THR A 118 -26.13 -5.80 -23.10
C THR A 118 -24.67 -6.26 -22.95
N ASN A 119 -24.35 -6.96 -21.85
CA ASN A 119 -23.03 -7.54 -21.54
C ASN A 119 -21.89 -6.55 -21.21
N ILE A 120 -22.16 -5.24 -21.10
CA ILE A 120 -21.13 -4.25 -20.73
C ILE A 120 -20.64 -4.40 -19.28
N ASP A 121 -21.48 -4.97 -18.42
CA ASP A 121 -21.17 -5.36 -17.04
C ASP A 121 -19.98 -6.31 -16.96
N LYS A 122 -19.87 -7.26 -17.89
CA LYS A 122 -18.74 -8.21 -17.96
C LYS A 122 -17.42 -7.50 -18.23
N LEU A 123 -17.42 -6.52 -19.14
CA LEU A 123 -16.24 -5.70 -19.43
C LEU A 123 -15.85 -4.88 -18.19
N GLY A 124 -16.84 -4.34 -17.47
CA GLY A 124 -16.61 -3.64 -16.21
C GLY A 124 -15.84 -4.49 -15.19
N TRP A 125 -16.27 -5.74 -14.98
CA TRP A 125 -15.57 -6.65 -14.07
C TRP A 125 -14.15 -6.99 -14.52
N VAL A 126 -13.88 -7.10 -15.83
CA VAL A 126 -12.52 -7.26 -16.35
C VAL A 126 -11.65 -6.04 -16.04
N CYS A 127 -12.20 -4.83 -16.20
CA CYS A 127 -11.51 -3.59 -15.82
C CYS A 127 -11.21 -3.53 -14.31
N PHE A 128 -12.14 -3.97 -13.47
CA PHE A 128 -11.93 -4.09 -12.03
C PHE A 128 -10.78 -5.05 -11.70
N VAL A 129 -10.76 -6.24 -12.30
CA VAL A 129 -9.66 -7.19 -12.11
C VAL A 129 -8.33 -6.56 -12.53
N GLY A 130 -8.25 -5.91 -13.69
CA GLY A 130 -7.05 -5.18 -14.13
C GLY A 130 -6.60 -4.11 -13.13
N PHE A 131 -7.54 -3.34 -12.57
CA PHE A 131 -7.26 -2.37 -11.51
C PHE A 131 -6.65 -3.03 -10.26
N THR A 132 -7.21 -4.15 -9.80
CA THR A 132 -6.73 -4.87 -8.62
C THR A 132 -5.33 -5.49 -8.83
N PHE A 133 -5.00 -5.93 -10.06
CA PHE A 133 -3.64 -6.34 -10.41
C PHE A 133 -2.66 -5.15 -10.37
N GLY A 134 -3.09 -3.97 -10.80
CA GLY A 134 -2.32 -2.74 -10.60
C GLY A 134 -1.98 -2.48 -9.13
N LEU A 135 -2.98 -2.56 -8.26
CA LEU A 135 -2.78 -2.44 -6.81
C LEU A 135 -1.88 -3.54 -6.23
N LEU A 136 -2.01 -4.78 -6.70
CA LEU A 136 -1.13 -5.88 -6.32
C LEU A 136 0.34 -5.54 -6.60
N THR A 137 0.65 -5.01 -7.78
CA THR A 137 2.04 -4.62 -8.11
C THR A 137 2.58 -3.51 -7.20
N MET A 138 1.73 -2.52 -6.87
CA MET A 138 2.07 -1.43 -5.95
C MET A 138 2.35 -1.98 -4.54
N ARG A 139 1.53 -2.94 -4.11
CA ARG A 139 1.64 -3.57 -2.80
C ARG A 139 2.86 -4.45 -2.67
N ILE A 140 3.19 -5.26 -3.68
CA ILE A 140 4.41 -6.08 -3.71
C ILE A 140 5.65 -5.18 -3.60
N LYS A 141 5.73 -4.12 -4.41
CA LYS A 141 6.85 -3.17 -4.34
C LYS A 141 6.97 -2.47 -2.99
N THR A 142 5.83 -2.12 -2.38
CA THR A 142 5.82 -1.56 -1.03
C THR A 142 6.43 -2.54 -0.03
N ARG A 143 6.12 -3.84 -0.14
CA ARG A 143 6.70 -4.87 0.72
C ARG A 143 8.20 -5.06 0.49
N GLU A 144 8.65 -4.98 -0.76
CA GLU A 144 10.07 -5.02 -1.10
C GLU A 144 10.84 -3.84 -0.49
N ILE A 145 10.30 -2.62 -0.58
CA ILE A 145 10.93 -1.39 -0.05
C ILE A 145 11.04 -1.43 1.49
N PHE A 146 9.99 -1.89 2.17
CA PHE A 146 9.93 -1.88 3.63
C PHE A 146 10.32 -3.20 4.30
N ASN A 147 10.78 -4.19 3.50
CA ASN A 147 11.06 -5.56 3.94
C ASN A 147 9.90 -6.15 4.76
N ILE A 148 8.66 -6.04 4.26
CA ILE A 148 7.47 -6.50 4.96
C ILE A 148 7.16 -7.94 4.57
N TYR A 149 7.02 -8.81 5.57
CA TYR A 149 6.70 -10.21 5.33
C TYR A 149 5.28 -10.39 4.78
N GLY A 150 5.12 -11.21 3.74
CA GLY A 150 3.81 -11.59 3.22
C GLY A 150 3.88 -12.41 1.93
N SER A 151 2.72 -12.89 1.47
CA SER A 151 2.59 -13.65 0.21
C SER A 151 1.89 -12.84 -0.87
N ALA A 152 2.30 -13.00 -2.13
CA ALA A 152 1.64 -12.39 -3.29
C ALA A 152 0.19 -12.85 -3.47
N ILE A 153 -0.14 -14.09 -3.11
CA ILE A 153 -1.51 -14.62 -3.22
C ILE A 153 -2.43 -13.94 -2.21
N GLU A 154 -1.96 -13.76 -0.99
CA GLU A 154 -2.71 -13.04 0.05
C GLU A 154 -2.96 -11.60 -0.36
N ASP A 155 -1.93 -10.93 -0.87
CA ASP A 155 -2.06 -9.58 -1.40
C ASP A 155 -3.07 -9.48 -2.54
N MET A 156 -3.08 -10.46 -3.45
CA MET A 156 -4.04 -10.50 -4.55
C MET A 156 -5.47 -10.59 -4.01
N LEU A 157 -5.71 -11.50 -3.05
CA LEU A 157 -7.02 -11.65 -2.41
C LEU A 157 -7.42 -10.37 -1.66
N CYS A 158 -6.48 -9.71 -0.99
CA CYS A 158 -6.72 -8.44 -0.33
C CYS A 158 -7.08 -7.34 -1.33
N CYS A 159 -6.36 -7.24 -2.45
CA CYS A 159 -6.61 -6.25 -3.48
C CYS A 159 -7.97 -6.47 -4.17
N ILE A 160 -8.38 -7.72 -4.38
CA ILE A 160 -9.68 -8.02 -5.01
C ILE A 160 -10.84 -7.77 -4.04
N MET A 161 -10.70 -8.16 -2.77
CA MET A 161 -11.80 -8.16 -1.81
C MET A 161 -11.96 -6.85 -1.05
N VAL A 162 -10.85 -6.20 -0.71
CA VAL A 162 -10.78 -5.07 0.22
C VAL A 162 -9.81 -3.99 -0.26
N TYR A 163 -9.89 -3.68 -1.56
CA TYR A 163 -9.02 -2.69 -2.20
C TYR A 163 -8.92 -1.33 -1.48
N PRO A 164 -9.98 -0.75 -0.87
CA PRO A 164 -9.85 0.55 -0.21
C PRO A 164 -8.96 0.46 1.04
N LEU A 165 -9.07 -0.63 1.79
CA LEU A 165 -8.24 -0.89 2.97
C LEU A 165 -6.79 -1.10 2.57
N VAL A 166 -6.55 -1.77 1.44
CA VAL A 166 -5.20 -1.93 0.87
C VAL A 166 -4.58 -0.58 0.51
N LEU A 167 -5.32 0.31 -0.15
CA LEU A 167 -4.84 1.64 -0.53
C LEU A 167 -4.42 2.46 0.68
N ILE A 168 -5.30 2.55 1.68
CA ILE A 168 -5.01 3.31 2.91
C ILE A 168 -3.87 2.66 3.72
N GLN A 169 -3.77 1.33 3.73
CA GLN A 169 -2.67 0.63 4.38
C GLN A 169 -1.31 0.99 3.75
N ILE A 170 -1.22 1.05 2.42
CA ILE A 170 0.01 1.42 1.71
C ILE A 170 0.33 2.90 1.96
N GLU A 171 -0.63 3.81 1.76
CA GLU A 171 -0.44 5.25 1.96
C GLU A 171 -0.03 5.58 3.41
N GLY A 172 -0.69 4.95 4.39
CA GLY A 172 -0.39 5.09 5.80
C GLY A 172 1.02 4.62 6.15
N GLN A 173 1.49 3.53 5.52
CA GLN A 173 2.86 3.04 5.72
C GLN A 173 3.90 4.09 5.31
N PHE A 174 3.75 4.70 4.13
CA PHE A 174 4.66 5.77 3.69
C PHE A 174 4.59 7.01 4.59
N SER A 175 3.39 7.39 5.02
CA SER A 175 3.18 8.57 5.87
C SER A 175 3.84 8.40 7.24
N ILE A 176 3.66 7.24 7.88
CA ILE A 176 4.26 6.95 9.19
C ILE A 176 5.77 6.89 9.08
N THR A 177 6.31 6.19 8.08
CA THR A 177 7.77 6.11 7.90
C THR A 177 8.40 7.46 7.60
N ALA A 178 7.72 8.36 6.89
CA ALA A 178 8.19 9.73 6.67
C ALA A 178 8.29 10.53 7.99
N VAL A 179 7.33 10.36 8.89
CA VAL A 179 7.35 10.99 10.23
C VAL A 179 8.46 10.39 11.10
N GLU A 180 8.61 9.06 11.10
CA GLU A 180 9.70 8.39 11.83
C GLU A 180 11.08 8.85 11.37
N LEU A 181 11.27 9.03 10.06
CA LEU A 181 12.51 9.56 9.48
C LEU A 181 12.76 11.01 9.92
N ASP A 182 11.73 11.87 9.94
CA ASP A 182 11.88 13.27 10.40
C ASP A 182 12.23 13.34 11.89
N ASP A 183 11.66 12.47 12.72
CA ASP A 183 11.96 12.42 14.16
C ASP A 183 13.38 11.96 14.48
N GLN A 184 14.04 11.21 13.59
CA GLN A 184 15.45 10.83 13.75
C GLN A 184 16.43 11.95 13.38
N VAL A 185 15.99 13.00 12.68
CA VAL A 185 16.84 14.13 12.32
C VAL A 185 17.01 15.06 13.53
N PRO A 186 18.24 15.30 14.03
CA PRO A 186 18.42 16.15 15.19
C PRO A 186 17.95 17.60 14.93
N ASN A 187 17.36 18.20 15.96
CA ASN A 187 16.67 19.50 15.92
C ASN A 187 17.48 20.67 15.30
N PHE A 188 18.82 20.60 15.32
CA PHE A 188 19.67 21.62 14.71
C PHE A 188 19.67 21.58 13.18
N LEU A 189 19.54 20.39 12.57
CA LEU A 189 19.39 20.24 11.11
C LEU A 189 17.98 20.62 10.66
N ARG A 190 16.96 20.35 11.49
CA ARG A 190 15.56 20.75 11.24
C ARG A 190 15.43 22.28 11.18
N LYS A 191 16.15 23.01 12.03
CA LYS A 191 16.22 24.49 12.00
C LYS A 191 16.98 25.04 10.79
N GLN A 192 17.97 24.31 10.26
CA GLN A 192 18.65 24.71 9.03
C GLN A 192 17.77 24.50 7.79
N LYS A 193 17.11 23.34 7.66
CA LYS A 193 16.19 23.03 6.54
C LYS A 193 15.06 24.07 6.42
N HIS A 194 14.44 24.45 7.53
CA HIS A 194 13.38 25.46 7.52
C HIS A 194 13.89 26.88 7.19
N LYS A 195 15.19 27.13 7.36
CA LYS A 195 15.85 28.40 6.98
C LYS A 195 16.25 28.41 5.50
N THR A 196 16.61 27.27 4.92
CA THR A 196 16.90 27.12 3.48
C THR A 196 15.66 26.97 2.61
N ASP A 197 14.52 26.49 3.13
CA ASP A 197 13.25 26.44 2.38
C ASP A 197 12.67 27.85 2.08
N ILE A 198 13.19 28.90 2.72
CA ILE A 198 12.82 30.31 2.47
C ILE A 198 13.78 30.99 1.48
N GLU A 199 15.00 30.47 1.29
CA GLU A 199 16.00 31.00 0.37
C GLU A 199 16.89 29.87 -0.18
N LEU A 200 16.58 29.32 -1.36
CA LEU A 200 17.49 29.14 -2.52
C LEU A 200 16.88 28.19 -3.60
N PRO A 201 17.34 28.31 -4.88
CA PRO A 201 16.73 27.70 -6.05
C PRO A 201 16.95 26.19 -6.15
N GLU A 202 16.02 25.57 -6.87
CA GLU A 202 15.72 24.16 -7.20
C GLU A 202 16.88 23.25 -7.69
N VAL A 203 18.15 23.61 -7.52
CA VAL A 203 19.29 22.90 -8.16
C VAL A 203 20.13 22.08 -7.17
N LEU A 204 20.20 22.42 -5.88
CA LEU A 204 21.10 21.73 -4.93
C LEU A 204 20.46 20.54 -4.17
N SER A 205 19.14 20.37 -4.26
CA SER A 205 18.42 19.32 -3.52
C SER A 205 18.36 17.97 -4.23
N LYS A 206 18.74 17.90 -5.51
CA LYS A 206 18.75 16.65 -6.28
C LYS A 206 20.05 15.89 -6.10
N ASP A 207 21.18 16.57 -6.23
CA ASP A 207 22.49 15.92 -6.22
C ASP A 207 22.83 15.29 -4.85
N ILE A 208 22.52 15.98 -3.75
CA ILE A 208 22.81 15.46 -2.39
C ILE A 208 21.87 14.30 -2.01
N VAL A 209 20.62 14.32 -2.51
CA VAL A 209 19.63 13.27 -2.21
C VAL A 209 19.87 12.03 -3.09
N GLU A 210 20.29 12.21 -4.34
CA GLU A 210 20.70 11.11 -5.21
C GLU A 210 21.97 10.43 -4.69
N ASP A 211 22.98 11.17 -4.25
CA ASP A 211 24.22 10.58 -3.68
C ASP A 211 23.94 9.78 -2.39
N THR A 212 23.06 10.27 -1.51
CA THR A 212 22.75 9.58 -0.24
C THR A 212 21.89 8.32 -0.46
N VAL A 213 21.07 8.31 -1.53
CA VAL A 213 20.26 7.13 -1.90
C VAL A 213 21.11 6.11 -2.65
N GLU A 214 22.02 6.54 -3.52
CA GLU A 214 22.92 5.65 -4.26
C GLU A 214 23.91 4.95 -3.31
N GLU A 215 24.43 5.67 -2.30
CA GLU A 215 25.32 5.12 -1.27
C GLU A 215 24.59 4.09 -0.37
N ARG A 216 23.30 4.32 -0.05
CA ARG A 216 22.48 3.31 0.64
C ARG A 216 22.12 2.12 -0.23
N THR A 217 21.86 2.33 -1.51
CA THR A 217 21.50 1.26 -2.45
C THR A 217 22.70 0.35 -2.72
N GLN A 218 23.92 0.90 -2.80
CA GLN A 218 25.15 0.11 -2.88
C GLN A 218 25.48 -0.66 -1.59
N SER A 219 25.14 -0.11 -0.41
CA SER A 219 25.33 -0.81 0.88
C SER A 219 24.33 -1.96 1.14
N LEU A 220 23.20 -1.97 0.44
CA LEU A 220 22.15 -2.99 0.54
C LEU A 220 22.31 -4.14 -0.48
N VAL A 221 23.25 -4.01 -1.43
CA VAL A 221 23.65 -5.10 -2.32
C VAL A 221 24.89 -5.77 -1.72
N TRP A 222 24.68 -6.67 -0.75
CA TRP A 222 25.71 -7.69 -0.42
C TRP A 222 25.78 -8.75 -1.54
N PRO A 223 26.95 -9.36 -1.74
CA PRO A 223 27.39 -9.93 -3.00
C PRO A 223 26.64 -11.21 -3.34
N ALA A 224 26.46 -11.42 -4.64
CA ALA A 224 26.05 -12.68 -5.22
C ALA A 224 26.80 -13.85 -4.57
N ARG A 225 26.03 -14.78 -3.99
CA ARG A 225 26.53 -16.09 -3.56
C ARG A 225 27.16 -16.78 -4.76
N GLY A 226 28.46 -17.04 -4.69
CA GLY A 226 29.03 -18.23 -5.30
C GLY A 226 28.69 -19.41 -4.41
N PHE A 227 27.79 -20.27 -4.86
CA PHE A 227 27.70 -21.71 -4.65
C PHE A 227 26.68 -22.27 -5.64
#